data_AF-A0A174L1E0-F1
#
_entry.id   AF-A0A174L1E0-F1
#
_cell.length_a   1.000
_cell.length_b   1.000
_cell.length_c   1.000
_cell.angle_alpha   90.00
_cell.angle_beta   90.00
_cell.angle_gamma   90.00
#
_symmetry.space_group_name_H-M   'P 1'
#
loop_
_entity.id
_entity.type
_entity.pdbx_description
1 polymer ?
#
loop_
_entity_poly.entity_id
_entity_poly.type
_entity_poly.pdbx_seq_one_letter_code
_entity_poly.pdbx_strand_id
1 'polypeptide(L)'
;MKTKAGTNRTVPIHPRIRPLVIKWYNKAQELNSEYLFNCTDTNTAKSNLMLTYDKYRRRIEALVDALELNPDHRPHDSRNTFITMCKNAGVDEYAIKKMVGHEIYDITEKVYTKRDPQWLHNEILKIQ
;
A
#
# COMPACT_ATOMS: atom_id res chain seq x y z
N MET A 1 -11.08 12.65 0.86
CA MET A 1 -12.06 11.72 0.25
C MET A 1 -11.35 10.95 -0.86
N LYS A 2 -11.37 9.60 -0.86
CA LYS A 2 -10.69 8.82 -1.93
C LYS A 2 -11.51 8.95 -3.23
N THR A 3 -10.84 9.16 -4.36
CA THR A 3 -11.48 9.25 -5.69
C THR A 3 -11.92 7.87 -6.18
N LYS A 4 -12.80 7.80 -7.19
CA LYS A 4 -13.24 6.51 -7.80
C LYS A 4 -12.06 5.67 -8.32
N ALA A 5 -10.99 6.32 -8.79
CA ALA A 5 -9.74 5.65 -9.20
C ALA A 5 -8.92 5.08 -8.02
N GLY A 6 -9.21 5.51 -6.79
CA GLY A 6 -8.54 5.12 -5.56
C GLY A 6 -9.04 3.80 -4.94
N THR A 7 -10.08 3.18 -5.50
CA THR A 7 -10.80 2.02 -4.92
C THR A 7 -10.98 0.88 -5.93
N ASN A 8 -11.18 -0.36 -5.47
CA ASN A 8 -11.40 -1.56 -6.30
C ASN A 8 -10.38 -1.75 -7.42
N ARG A 9 -9.10 -1.68 -7.07
CA ARG A 9 -7.99 -1.91 -8.00
C ARG A 9 -7.11 -3.06 -7.51
N THR A 10 -6.58 -3.80 -8.48
CA THR A 10 -5.55 -4.80 -8.22
C THR A 10 -4.19 -4.12 -8.12
N VAL A 11 -3.46 -4.40 -7.04
CA VAL A 11 -2.07 -3.97 -6.85
C VAL A 11 -1.22 -5.23 -6.77
N PRO A 12 -0.15 -5.38 -7.59
CA PRO A 12 0.70 -6.55 -7.55
C PRO A 12 1.50 -6.57 -6.25
N ILE A 13 1.77 -7.77 -5.73
CA ILE A 13 2.61 -7.95 -4.55
C ILE A 13 4.00 -8.36 -5.02
N HIS A 14 5.00 -7.55 -4.68
CA HIS A 14 6.39 -7.86 -4.99
C HIS A 14 6.87 -9.09 -4.20
N PRO A 15 7.63 -10.03 -4.81
CA PRO A 15 8.10 -11.23 -4.12
C PRO A 15 8.84 -10.95 -2.80
N ARG A 16 9.59 -9.85 -2.72
CA ARG A 16 10.31 -9.45 -1.49
C ARG A 16 9.40 -9.16 -0.30
N ILE A 17 8.18 -8.67 -0.54
CA ILE A 17 7.21 -8.38 0.53
C ILE A 17 6.15 -9.47 0.67
N ARG A 18 6.07 -10.41 -0.27
CA ARG A 18 5.09 -11.50 -0.26
C ARG A 18 5.12 -12.31 1.05
N PRO A 19 6.29 -12.67 1.64
CA PRO A 19 6.32 -13.35 2.93
C PRO A 19 5.67 -12.55 4.06
N LEU A 20 5.82 -11.22 4.05
CA LEU A 20 5.19 -10.34 5.04
C LEU A 20 3.67 -10.35 4.88
N VAL A 21 3.16 -10.26 3.65
CA VAL A 21 1.72 -10.31 3.39
C VAL A 21 1.12 -11.64 3.84
N ILE A 22 1.78 -12.77 3.52
CA ILE A 22 1.35 -14.11 3.95
C ILE A 22 1.30 -14.20 5.48
N LYS A 23 2.34 -13.72 6.17
CA LYS A 23 2.38 -13.71 7.63
C LYS A 23 1.19 -12.98 8.24
N TRP A 24 0.85 -11.80 7.72
CA TRP A 24 -0.28 -11.02 8.22
C TRP A 24 -1.63 -11.65 7.84
N TYR A 25 -1.72 -12.26 6.67
CA TYR A 25 -2.92 -12.97 6.23
C TYR A 25 -3.23 -14.17 7.14
N ASN A 26 -2.22 -14.99 7.45
CA ASN A 26 -2.37 -16.13 8.36
C ASN A 26 -2.80 -15.67 9.75
N LYS A 27 -2.19 -14.59 10.27
CA LYS A 27 -2.60 -14.00 11.55
C LYS A 27 -4.04 -13.49 11.53
N ALA A 28 -4.50 -12.91 10.42
CA ALA A 28 -5.88 -12.48 10.28
C ALA A 28 -6.86 -13.67 10.29
N GLN A 29 -6.49 -14.78 9.64
CA GLN A 29 -7.25 -16.03 9.67
C GLN A 29 -7.34 -16.60 11.10
N GLU A 30 -6.22 -16.66 11.82
CA GLU A 30 -6.17 -17.12 13.23
C GLU A 30 -7.08 -16.30 14.15
N LEU A 31 -7.17 -14.98 13.91
CA LEU A 31 -8.02 -14.07 14.68
C LEU A 31 -9.48 -14.01 14.17
N ASN A 32 -9.82 -14.76 13.12
CA ASN A 32 -11.09 -14.66 12.40
C ASN A 32 -11.48 -13.21 12.05
N SER A 33 -10.50 -12.44 11.56
CA SER A 33 -10.65 -11.01 11.28
C SER A 33 -10.92 -10.75 9.80
N GLU A 34 -11.78 -9.78 9.53
CA GLU A 34 -11.98 -9.22 8.18
C GLU A 34 -10.81 -8.34 7.71
N TYR A 35 -9.92 -7.91 8.63
CA TYR A 35 -8.79 -7.03 8.33
C TYR A 35 -7.47 -7.79 8.24
N LEU A 36 -6.64 -7.44 7.25
CA LEU A 36 -5.27 -7.98 7.13
C LEU A 36 -4.36 -7.53 8.30
N PHE A 37 -4.48 -6.27 8.70
CA PHE A 37 -3.73 -5.68 9.81
C PHE A 37 -4.65 -5.50 11.02
N ASN A 38 -4.30 -6.15 12.13
CA ASN A 38 -5.13 -6.27 13.31
C ASN A 38 -4.51 -5.54 14.51
N CYS A 39 -5.26 -4.61 15.11
CA CYS A 39 -4.91 -3.96 16.37
C CYS A 39 -5.37 -4.84 17.54
N THR A 40 -4.44 -5.53 18.17
CA THR A 40 -4.70 -6.40 19.34
C THR A 40 -4.35 -5.73 20.67
N ASP A 41 -3.96 -4.45 20.64
CA ASP A 41 -3.58 -3.69 21.83
C ASP A 41 -4.76 -3.63 22.81
N THR A 42 -4.61 -4.27 23.96
CA THR A 42 -5.65 -4.50 24.96
C THR A 42 -5.93 -3.29 25.86
N ASN A 43 -5.21 -2.18 25.70
CA ASN A 43 -5.24 -1.02 26.61
C ASN A 43 -6.47 -0.10 26.46
N THR A 44 -7.41 -0.39 25.56
CA THR A 44 -8.65 0.39 25.43
C THR A 44 -9.86 -0.52 25.54
N ALA A 45 -10.86 -0.13 26.33
CA ALA A 45 -12.02 -0.91 26.79
C ALA A 45 -12.94 -1.50 25.71
N LYS A 46 -12.59 -1.41 24.42
CA LYS A 46 -13.24 -2.10 23.31
C LYS A 46 -12.16 -2.65 22.39
N SER A 47 -11.97 -3.97 22.41
CA SER A 47 -11.13 -4.70 21.46
C SER A 47 -11.66 -4.49 20.04
N ASN A 48 -11.17 -3.45 19.37
CA ASN A 48 -11.45 -3.20 17.96
C ASN A 48 -10.19 -3.52 17.16
N LEU A 49 -10.26 -4.64 16.44
CA LEU A 49 -9.21 -5.15 15.56
C LEU A 49 -8.89 -4.18 14.41
N MET A 50 -9.81 -3.27 14.07
CA MET A 50 -9.61 -2.29 13.01
C MET A 50 -8.44 -1.33 13.34
N LEU A 51 -7.49 -1.29 12.42
CA LEU A 51 -6.46 -0.24 12.36
C LEU A 51 -7.06 1.02 11.73
N THR A 52 -7.55 1.93 12.59
CA THR A 52 -8.01 3.24 12.13
C THR A 52 -6.82 4.08 11.64
N TYR A 53 -7.09 5.08 10.81
CA TYR A 53 -6.05 5.99 10.33
C TYR A 53 -5.34 6.72 11.48
N ASP A 54 -6.08 7.09 12.53
CA ASP A 54 -5.51 7.76 13.70
C ASP A 54 -4.54 6.84 14.47
N LYS A 55 -4.93 5.58 14.71
CA LYS A 55 -4.03 4.56 15.29
C LYS A 55 -2.78 4.35 14.44
N TYR A 56 -2.95 4.27 13.12
CA TYR A 56 -1.83 4.12 12.19
C TYR A 56 -0.87 5.31 12.25
N ARG A 57 -1.41 6.54 12.19
CA ARG A 57 -0.63 7.78 12.28
C ARG A 57 0.18 7.84 13.58
N ARG A 58 -0.46 7.59 14.73
CA ARG A 58 0.22 7.61 16.04
C ARG A 58 1.33 6.57 16.16
N ARG A 59 1.15 5.39 15.56
CA ARG A 59 2.20 4.35 15.51
C ARG A 59 3.39 4.78 14.65
N ILE A 60 3.15 5.52 13.56
CA ILE A 60 4.23 6.09 12.73
C ILE A 60 4.97 7.20 13.49
N GLU A 61 4.24 8.11 14.15
CA GLU A 61 4.84 9.17 14.99
C GLU A 61 5.73 8.56 16.08
N ALA A 62 5.23 7.57 16.81
CA ALA A 62 6.02 6.86 17.82
C ALA A 62 7.27 6.17 17.25
N LEU A 63 7.22 5.68 16.01
CA LEU A 63 8.37 5.05 15.35
C LEU A 63 9.40 6.10 14.89
N VAL A 64 8.94 7.25 14.40
CA VAL A 64 9.80 8.39 14.05
C VAL A 64 10.56 8.87 15.29
N ASP A 65 9.86 9.02 16.42
CA ASP A 65 10.45 9.43 17.69
C ASP A 65 11.44 8.38 18.21
N ALA A 66 11.04 7.10 18.24
CA ALA A 66 11.87 6.02 18.78
C ALA A 66 13.15 5.73 17.97
N LEU A 67 13.14 6.07 16.68
CA LEU A 67 14.29 5.90 15.79
C LEU A 67 15.06 7.22 15.57
N GLU A 68 14.68 8.30 16.27
CA GLU A 68 15.28 9.64 16.15
C GLU A 68 15.34 10.14 14.69
N LEU A 69 14.28 9.86 13.92
CA LEU A 69 14.18 10.28 12.53
C LEU A 69 13.71 11.73 12.42
N ASN A 70 13.78 12.29 11.21
CA ASN A 70 13.24 13.62 10.96
C ASN A 70 11.74 13.69 11.35
N PRO A 71 11.33 14.61 12.26
CA PRO A 71 9.94 14.72 12.73
C PRO A 71 8.97 15.14 11.62
N ASP A 72 9.45 15.62 10.47
CA ASP A 72 8.63 15.92 9.30
C ASP A 72 8.15 14.68 8.56
N HIS A 73 8.62 13.49 8.91
CA HIS A 73 8.13 12.26 8.32
C HIS A 73 6.62 12.08 8.51
N ARG A 74 5.94 11.65 7.45
CA ARG A 74 4.50 11.41 7.42
C ARG A 74 4.21 10.00 6.92
N PRO A 75 3.06 9.41 7.28
CA PRO A 75 2.67 8.10 6.76
C PRO A 75 2.62 8.02 5.21
N HIS A 76 2.41 9.17 4.55
CA HIS A 76 2.36 9.28 3.08
C HIS A 76 3.74 9.18 2.40
N ASP A 77 4.85 9.31 3.13
CA ASP A 77 6.20 9.32 2.56
C ASP A 77 6.55 8.01 1.87
N SER A 78 6.03 6.89 2.39
CA SER A 78 6.15 5.56 1.79
C SER A 78 5.66 5.52 0.33
N ARG A 79 4.56 6.23 0.03
CA ARG A 79 3.99 6.33 -1.32
C ARG A 79 4.87 7.17 -2.24
N ASN A 80 5.40 8.29 -1.75
CA ASN A 80 6.31 9.15 -2.51
C ASN A 80 7.59 8.38 -2.85
N THR A 81 8.16 7.71 -1.86
CA THR A 81 9.34 6.85 -2.01
C THR A 81 9.09 5.76 -3.04
N PHE A 82 7.96 5.06 -2.97
CA PHE A 82 7.58 4.05 -3.97
C PHE A 82 7.51 4.63 -5.39
N ILE A 83 6.89 5.79 -5.59
CA ILE A 83 6.80 6.44 -6.91
C ILE A 83 8.20 6.78 -7.44
N THR A 84 9.08 7.33 -6.60
CA THR A 84 10.46 7.64 -6.97
C THR A 84 11.24 6.38 -7.35
N MET A 85 11.10 5.29 -6.57
CA MET A 85 11.72 4.01 -6.89
C MET A 85 11.24 3.46 -8.23
N CYS A 86 9.93 3.52 -8.51
CA CYS A 86 9.37 3.13 -9.80
C CYS A 86 9.96 3.94 -10.97
N LYS A 87 10.04 5.27 -10.82
CA LYS A 87 10.58 6.15 -11.86
C LYS A 87 12.06 5.86 -12.12
N ASN A 88 12.86 5.65 -11.06
CA ASN A 88 14.27 5.30 -11.18
C ASN A 88 14.49 3.93 -11.84
N ALA A 89 13.58 2.98 -11.62
CA ALA A 89 13.62 1.64 -12.20
C ALA A 89 13.03 1.55 -13.62
N GLY A 90 12.57 2.65 -14.21
CA GLY A 90 11.97 2.63 -15.55
C GLY A 90 10.63 1.87 -15.61
N VAL A 91 9.85 1.91 -14.54
CA VAL A 91 8.48 1.38 -14.51
C VAL A 91 7.59 2.27 -15.39
N ASP A 92 6.74 1.64 -16.19
CA ASP A 92 5.78 2.30 -17.06
C ASP A 92 4.88 3.26 -16.27
N GLU A 93 4.71 4.48 -16.76
CA GLU A 93 3.98 5.53 -16.03
C GLU A 93 2.51 5.17 -15.78
N TYR A 94 1.89 4.43 -16.70
CA TYR A 94 0.54 3.92 -16.52
C TYR A 94 0.50 2.85 -15.43
N ALA A 95 1.50 1.95 -15.35
CA ALA A 95 1.62 1.00 -14.25
C ALA A 95 1.71 1.72 -12.89
N ILE A 96 2.54 2.77 -12.80
CA ILE A 96 2.66 3.58 -11.57
C ILE A 96 1.29 4.17 -11.21
N LYS A 97 0.64 4.89 -12.14
CA LYS A 97 -0.67 5.52 -11.93
C LYS A 97 -1.72 4.50 -11.49
N LYS A 98 -1.74 3.31 -12.09
CA LYS A 98 -2.64 2.21 -11.73
C LYS A 98 -2.36 1.66 -10.34
N MET A 99 -1.11 1.38 -9.97
CA MET A 99 -0.76 0.85 -8.64
C MET A 99 -1.10 1.86 -7.52
N VAL A 100 -0.76 3.12 -7.73
CA VAL A 100 -0.99 4.17 -6.73
C VAL A 100 -2.45 4.67 -6.73
N GLY A 101 -3.18 4.50 -7.83
CA GLY A 101 -4.57 4.95 -7.97
C GLY A 101 -4.69 6.44 -8.29
N HIS A 102 -3.83 6.95 -9.18
CA HIS A 102 -3.98 8.28 -9.78
C HIS A 102 -4.93 8.20 -10.98
N GLU A 103 -5.71 9.26 -11.20
CA GLU A 103 -6.62 9.33 -12.33
C GLU A 103 -5.84 9.37 -13.65
N ILE A 104 -6.37 8.65 -14.65
CA ILE A 104 -5.80 8.57 -16.00
C ILE A 104 -6.79 9.25 -16.92
N TYR A 105 -6.44 10.44 -17.39
CA TYR A 105 -7.29 11.26 -18.27
C TYR A 105 -7.23 10.82 -19.74
N ASP A 106 -6.22 10.03 -20.12
CA ASP A 106 -6.09 9.53 -21.49
C ASP A 106 -7.12 8.43 -21.77
N ILE A 107 -8.16 8.80 -22.53
CA ILE A 107 -9.28 7.94 -22.89
C ILE A 107 -8.82 6.77 -23.77
N THR A 108 -7.82 7.00 -24.62
CA THR A 108 -7.28 6.02 -25.58
C THR A 108 -6.65 4.83 -24.85
N GLU A 109 -5.81 5.11 -23.85
CA GLU A 109 -5.19 4.07 -23.00
C GLU A 109 -6.18 3.37 -22.08
N LYS A 110 -7.22 4.08 -21.61
CA LYS A 110 -8.25 3.51 -20.73
C LYS A 110 -9.18 2.53 -21.45
N VAL A 111 -9.49 2.79 -22.72
CA VAL A 111 -10.50 2.05 -23.49
C VAL A 111 -9.88 0.92 -24.32
N TYR A 112 -8.71 1.12 -24.90
CA TYR A 112 -8.17 0.20 -25.91
C TYR A 112 -7.07 -0.75 -25.42
N THR A 113 -6.45 -0.49 -24.26
CA THR A 113 -5.36 -1.32 -23.74
C THR A 113 -5.84 -2.24 -22.60
N LYS A 114 -6.27 -3.46 -22.92
CA LYS A 114 -6.53 -4.51 -21.91
C LYS A 114 -5.19 -5.07 -21.40
N ARG A 115 -4.59 -4.40 -20.40
CA ARG A 115 -3.32 -4.87 -19.81
C ARG A 115 -3.58 -5.97 -18.76
N ASP A 116 -2.96 -7.12 -18.99
CA ASP A 116 -2.97 -8.33 -18.14
C ASP A 116 -2.39 -8.05 -16.73
N PRO A 117 -2.98 -8.56 -15.64
CA PRO A 117 -2.33 -8.63 -14.31
C PRO A 117 -0.86 -9.06 -14.34
N GLN A 118 -0.47 -9.98 -15.23
CA GLN A 118 0.92 -10.42 -15.38
C GLN A 118 1.84 -9.30 -15.83
N TRP A 119 1.38 -8.43 -16.74
CA TRP A 119 2.15 -7.26 -17.16
C TRP A 119 2.41 -6.32 -15.98
N LEU A 120 1.40 -6.05 -15.15
CA LEU A 120 1.55 -5.22 -13.96
C LEU A 120 2.50 -5.86 -12.93
N HIS A 121 2.51 -7.19 -12.84
CA HIS A 121 3.47 -7.92 -12.02
C HIS A 121 4.91 -7.76 -12.56
N ASN A 122 5.13 -7.89 -13.86
CA ASN A 122 6.45 -7.69 -14.46
C ASN A 122 6.97 -6.25 -14.24
N GLU A 123 6.07 -5.26 -14.27
CA GLU A 123 6.42 -3.87 -13.98
C GLU A 123 6.90 -3.66 -12.54
N ILE A 124 6.25 -4.26 -11.53
CA ILE A 124 6.71 -4.11 -10.14
C ILE A 124 8.04 -4.82 -9.89
N LEU A 125 8.38 -5.87 -10.66
CA LEU A 125 9.64 -6.61 -10.54
C LEU A 125 10.88 -5.80 -11.01
N LYS A 126 10.69 -4.69 -11.70
CA LYS A 126 11.81 -3.79 -12.06
C LYS A 126 12.40 -3.09 -10.84
N ILE A 127 11.63 -2.97 -9.76
CA ILE A 127 12.03 -2.31 -8.53
C ILE A 127 12.88 -3.29 -7.69
N GLN A 128 14.09 -2.89 -7.29
CA GLN A 128 15.04 -3.73 -6.55
C GLN A 128 14.82 -3.71 -5.03
#